data_AF-A0A956TZC9-F1
#
_entry.id   AF-A0A956TZC9-F1
#
_cell.length_a   1.000
_cell.length_b   1.000
_cell.length_c   1.000
_cell.angle_alpha   90.00
_cell.angle_beta   90.00
_cell.angle_gamma   90.00
#
_symmetry.space_group_name_H-M   'P 1'
#
loop_
_entity.id
_entity.type
_entity.pdbx_description
1 polymer ?
#
loop_
_entity_poly.entity_id
_entity_poly.type
_entity_poly.pdbx_seq_one_letter_code
_entity_poly.pdbx_strand_id
1 'polypeptide(L)'
;MTEKDKLIKDHDYDGIHELDNPLPRWWLLTFYITIVIAVIYFAYYQILGGPDSDQRLATEMSHIRAEQKEAAQEVEEKMATKDYAALVGNQEVLEKGKAEFMLKCMACHGDKAQGLIGPNLTDD
;
A
#
# COMPACT_ATOMS: atom_id res chain seq x y z
N MET A 1 48.48 -18.91 -3.20
CA MET A 1 48.18 -17.94 -2.12
C MET A 1 47.41 -18.67 -1.06
N THR A 2 48.04 -18.86 0.10
CA THR A 2 47.45 -19.47 1.29
C THR A 2 46.69 -18.41 2.09
N GLU A 3 45.81 -18.81 3.01
CA GLU A 3 45.08 -17.87 3.86
C GLU A 3 46.02 -16.98 4.70
N LYS A 4 47.20 -17.51 5.08
CA LYS A 4 48.24 -16.73 5.78
C LYS A 4 48.80 -15.59 4.94
N ASP A 5 48.79 -15.72 3.61
CA ASP A 5 49.30 -14.69 2.70
C ASP A 5 48.32 -13.53 2.53
N LYS A 6 47.05 -13.71 2.91
CA LYS A 6 45.99 -12.70 2.82
C LYS A 6 45.71 -11.98 4.14
N LEU A 7 46.37 -12.38 5.23
CA LEU A 7 46.17 -11.75 6.52
C LEU A 7 46.70 -10.32 6.51
N ILE A 8 45.85 -9.39 6.92
CA ILE A 8 46.27 -8.02 7.17
C ILE A 8 47.07 -8.01 8.48
N LYS A 9 48.34 -7.60 8.40
CA LYS A 9 49.23 -7.58 9.56
C LYS A 9 48.83 -6.42 10.50
N ASP A 10 48.99 -6.64 11.80
CA ASP A 10 48.65 -5.68 12.88
C ASP A 10 47.14 -5.40 13.08
N HIS A 11 46.27 -6.23 12.47
CA HIS A 11 44.81 -6.21 12.64
C HIS A 11 44.34 -7.48 13.38
N ASP A 12 44.77 -7.62 14.65
CA ASP A 12 44.27 -8.64 15.57
C ASP A 12 43.35 -7.98 16.60
N TYR A 13 42.09 -8.38 16.56
CA TYR A 13 41.06 -7.90 17.47
C TYR A 13 40.47 -9.08 18.24
N ASP A 14 41.00 -9.33 19.44
CA ASP A 14 40.54 -10.42 20.32
C ASP A 14 40.61 -11.80 19.63
N GLY A 15 41.68 -12.05 18.88
CA GLY A 15 41.87 -13.28 18.11
C GLY A 15 41.11 -13.34 16.78
N ILE A 16 40.29 -12.32 16.45
CA ILE A 16 39.69 -12.16 15.12
C ILE A 16 40.68 -11.45 14.21
N HIS A 17 40.86 -12.02 13.01
CA HIS A 17 41.79 -11.52 12.00
C HIS A 17 41.05 -11.17 10.72
N GLU A 18 41.52 -10.13 10.04
CA GLU A 18 40.97 -9.68 8.76
C GLU A 18 41.76 -10.25 7.57
N LEU A 19 41.03 -10.67 6.54
CA LEU A 19 41.60 -11.17 5.29
C LEU A 19 41.41 -10.14 4.18
N ASP A 20 42.49 -9.81 3.47
CA ASP A 20 42.48 -9.00 2.25
C ASP A 20 42.02 -9.84 1.05
N ASN A 21 40.74 -10.24 1.10
CA ASN A 21 40.09 -10.90 -0.02
C ASN A 21 39.51 -9.85 -0.98
N PRO A 22 39.69 -10.01 -2.30
CA PRO A 22 38.98 -9.17 -3.25
C PRO A 22 37.47 -9.38 -3.10
N LEU A 23 36.71 -8.30 -3.31
CA LEU A 23 35.25 -8.36 -3.29
C LEU A 23 34.73 -9.40 -4.29
N PRO A 24 33.72 -10.21 -3.93
CA PRO A 24 33.16 -11.20 -4.86
C PRO A 24 32.65 -10.53 -6.14
N ARG A 25 33.00 -11.10 -7.31
CA ARG A 25 32.62 -10.53 -8.61
C ARG A 25 31.11 -10.39 -8.77
N TRP A 26 30.33 -11.35 -8.29
CA TRP A 26 28.87 -11.28 -8.33
C TRP A 26 28.33 -10.12 -7.48
N TRP A 27 28.95 -9.84 -6.34
CA TRP A 27 28.57 -8.73 -5.46
C TRP A 27 28.83 -7.39 -6.15
N LEU A 28 30.04 -7.22 -6.72
CA LEU A 28 30.37 -6.03 -7.50
C LEU A 28 29.43 -5.84 -8.69
N LEU A 29 29.11 -6.91 -9.41
CA LEU A 29 28.16 -6.87 -10.52
C LEU A 29 26.78 -6.39 -10.05
N THR A 30 26.24 -6.94 -8.96
CA THR A 30 24.96 -6.49 -8.41
C THR A 30 25.00 -5.03 -7.97
N PHE A 31 26.09 -4.59 -7.34
CA PHE A 31 26.28 -3.21 -6.93
C PHE A 31 26.24 -2.27 -8.14
N TYR A 32 26.99 -2.56 -9.21
CA TYR A 32 26.96 -1.73 -10.42
C TYR A 32 25.61 -1.77 -11.14
N ILE A 33 24.91 -2.91 -11.17
CA ILE A 33 23.56 -3.00 -11.74
C ILE A 33 22.61 -2.05 -10.99
N THR A 34 22.65 -2.00 -9.66
CA THR A 34 21.79 -1.09 -8.89
C THR A 34 22.07 0.38 -9.21
N ILE A 35 23.33 0.75 -9.44
CA ILE A 35 23.70 2.12 -9.85
C ILE A 35 23.10 2.44 -11.22
N VAL A 36 23.24 1.53 -12.19
CA VAL A 36 22.67 1.71 -13.53
C VAL A 36 21.15 1.85 -13.48
N ILE A 37 20.47 0.99 -12.73
CA ILE A 37 19.01 1.06 -12.54
C ILE A 37 18.61 2.41 -11.91
N ALA A 38 19.35 2.88 -10.89
CA ALA A 38 19.06 4.16 -10.24
C ALA A 38 19.18 5.34 -11.22
N VAL A 39 20.22 5.36 -12.07
CA VAL A 39 20.40 6.40 -13.08
C VAL A 39 19.28 6.36 -14.13
N ILE A 40 18.92 5.17 -14.62
CA ILE A 40 17.81 5.01 -15.58
C ILE A 40 16.49 5.47 -14.95
N TYR A 41 16.21 5.06 -13.72
CA TYR A 41 15.01 5.44 -12.99
C TYR A 41 14.92 6.97 -12.81
N PHE A 42 16.02 7.59 -12.37
CA PHE A 42 16.09 9.04 -12.22
C PHE A 42 15.85 9.76 -13.55
N ALA A 43 16.54 9.35 -14.62
CA ALA A 43 16.37 9.95 -15.94
C ALA A 43 14.93 9.81 -16.44
N TYR A 44 14.31 8.63 -16.25
CA TYR A 44 12.93 8.39 -16.65
C TYR A 44 11.95 9.34 -15.94
N TYR A 45 11.99 9.42 -14.60
CA TYR A 45 11.03 10.21 -13.83
C TYR A 45 11.31 11.71 -13.79
N GLN A 46 12.57 12.14 -13.90
CA GLN A 46 12.94 13.56 -13.74
C GLN A 46 13.21 14.27 -15.08
N ILE A 47 13.59 13.54 -16.12
CA ILE A 47 14.03 14.15 -17.39
C ILE A 47 13.12 13.74 -18.55
N LEU A 48 12.76 12.46 -18.65
CA LEU A 48 12.02 11.91 -19.78
C LEU A 48 10.50 11.96 -19.62
N GLY A 49 9.99 12.58 -18.55
CA GLY A 49 8.56 12.80 -18.34
C GLY A 49 7.78 11.56 -17.90
N GLY A 50 8.41 10.66 -17.15
CA GLY A 50 7.69 9.58 -16.46
C GLY A 50 6.59 10.15 -15.54
N PRO A 51 5.47 9.43 -15.36
CA PRO A 51 4.31 9.97 -14.67
C PRO A 51 4.57 10.16 -13.18
N ASP A 52 4.18 11.31 -12.66
CA ASP A 52 4.24 11.59 -11.23
C ASP A 52 3.12 10.87 -10.45
N SER A 53 3.16 10.97 -9.12
CA SER A 53 2.22 10.29 -8.24
C SER A 53 0.77 10.71 -8.47
N ASP A 54 0.50 11.98 -8.75
CA ASP A 54 -0.86 12.49 -8.96
C ASP A 54 -1.39 12.02 -10.31
N GLN A 55 -0.54 12.02 -11.35
CA GLN A 55 -0.89 11.48 -12.66
C GLN A 55 -1.24 9.99 -12.57
N ARG A 56 -0.41 9.19 -11.89
CA ARG A 56 -0.68 7.77 -11.67
C ARG A 56 -1.98 7.54 -10.91
N LEU A 57 -2.22 8.32 -9.85
CA LEU A 57 -3.45 8.26 -9.08
C LEU A 57 -4.67 8.62 -9.94
N ALA A 58 -4.58 9.68 -10.75
CA ALA A 58 -5.65 10.09 -11.64
C ALA A 58 -5.98 9.01 -12.67
N THR A 59 -4.95 8.34 -13.24
CA THR A 59 -5.14 7.21 -14.14
C THR A 59 -5.85 6.06 -13.44
N GLU A 60 -5.36 5.61 -12.28
CA GLU A 60 -5.96 4.51 -11.54
C GLU A 60 -7.42 4.80 -11.12
N MET A 61 -7.66 6.00 -10.60
CA MET A 61 -9.00 6.46 -10.24
C MET A 61 -9.92 6.57 -11.45
N SER A 62 -9.40 6.84 -12.64
CA SER A 62 -10.23 6.87 -13.86
C SER A 62 -10.68 5.46 -14.26
N HIS A 63 -9.84 4.44 -14.09
CA HIS A 63 -10.20 3.04 -14.26
C HIS A 63 -11.28 2.61 -13.27
N ILE A 64 -11.08 2.88 -11.97
CA ILE A 64 -12.07 2.58 -10.92
C ILE A 64 -13.41 3.27 -11.22
N ARG A 65 -13.38 4.56 -11.59
CA ARG A 65 -14.60 5.30 -11.96
C ARG A 65 -15.28 4.73 -13.20
N ALA A 66 -14.53 4.23 -14.16
CA ALA A 66 -15.10 3.61 -15.36
C ALA A 66 -15.81 2.30 -15.03
N GLU A 67 -15.21 1.45 -14.20
CA GLU A 67 -15.83 0.21 -13.71
C GLU A 67 -17.06 0.49 -12.83
N GLN A 68 -16.98 1.54 -12.01
CA GLN A 68 -18.06 1.94 -11.13
C GLN A 68 -19.14 2.75 -11.82
N LYS A 69 -19.03 3.15 -13.10
CA LYS A 69 -20.05 3.98 -13.75
C LYS A 69 -21.42 3.31 -13.79
N GLU A 70 -21.48 2.02 -14.10
CA GLU A 70 -22.74 1.27 -14.15
C GLU A 70 -23.31 1.07 -12.73
N ALA A 71 -22.47 0.70 -11.76
CA ALA A 71 -22.87 0.56 -10.36
C ALA A 71 -23.26 1.91 -9.70
N ALA A 72 -22.60 3.00 -10.06
CA ALA A 72 -22.87 4.35 -9.54
C ALA A 72 -24.17 4.90 -10.11
N GLN A 73 -24.48 4.66 -11.40
CA GLN A 73 -25.77 5.01 -11.98
C GLN A 73 -26.91 4.24 -11.32
N GLU A 74 -26.72 2.93 -11.08
CA GLU A 74 -27.70 2.10 -10.38
C GLU A 74 -27.92 2.55 -8.92
N VAL A 75 -26.84 2.90 -8.22
CA VAL A 75 -26.91 3.42 -6.84
C VAL A 75 -27.53 4.81 -6.81
N GLU A 76 -27.18 5.71 -7.71
CA GLU A 76 -27.73 7.07 -7.79
C GLU A 76 -29.22 7.04 -8.13
N GLU A 77 -29.67 6.16 -9.05
CA GLU A 77 -31.09 5.96 -9.36
C GLU A 77 -31.86 5.38 -8.17
N LYS A 78 -31.30 4.40 -7.45
CA LYS A 78 -31.91 3.81 -6.25
C LYS A 78 -31.88 4.73 -5.03
N MET A 79 -30.91 5.64 -4.91
CA MET A 79 -30.78 6.62 -3.84
C MET A 79 -31.50 7.94 -4.14
N ALA A 80 -31.84 8.22 -5.41
CA ALA A 80 -32.54 9.44 -5.83
C ALA A 80 -33.92 9.59 -5.20
N THR A 81 -34.53 8.48 -4.75
CA THR A 81 -35.82 8.50 -4.04
C THR A 81 -35.70 9.03 -2.61
N LYS A 82 -34.50 9.14 -2.03
CA LYS A 82 -34.22 9.60 -0.63
C LYS A 82 -35.12 8.97 0.45
N ASP A 83 -35.83 7.90 0.14
CA ASP A 83 -36.63 7.16 1.09
C ASP A 83 -35.79 6.04 1.67
N TYR A 84 -34.85 6.42 2.53
CA TYR A 84 -34.01 5.46 3.25
C TYR A 84 -34.83 4.55 4.17
N ALA A 85 -36.03 4.97 4.58
CA ALA A 85 -36.92 4.15 5.39
C ALA A 85 -37.44 2.94 4.59
N ALA A 86 -37.69 3.09 3.28
CA ALA A 86 -38.05 1.99 2.40
C ALA A 86 -36.93 0.91 2.27
N LEU A 87 -35.68 1.25 2.58
CA LEU A 87 -34.54 0.34 2.49
C LEU A 87 -34.34 -0.53 3.74
N VAL A 88 -34.96 -0.18 4.87
CA VAL A 88 -34.79 -0.88 6.16
C VAL A 88 -35.25 -2.34 6.12
N GLY A 89 -36.11 -2.71 5.16
CA GLY A 89 -36.54 -4.10 4.95
C GLY A 89 -35.74 -4.89 3.92
N ASN A 90 -34.78 -4.28 3.22
CA ASN A 90 -34.04 -4.94 2.16
C ASN A 90 -32.78 -5.62 2.71
N GLN A 91 -32.82 -6.95 2.85
CA GLN A 91 -31.71 -7.73 3.41
C GLN A 91 -30.39 -7.53 2.63
N GLU A 92 -30.43 -7.39 1.31
CA GLU A 92 -29.22 -7.17 0.52
C GLU A 92 -28.54 -5.83 0.88
N VAL A 93 -29.35 -4.79 1.09
CA VAL A 93 -28.87 -3.47 1.51
C VAL A 93 -28.35 -3.51 2.95
N LEU A 94 -29.04 -4.22 3.84
CA LEU A 94 -28.61 -4.37 5.24
C LEU A 94 -27.29 -5.13 5.38
N GLU A 95 -27.07 -6.21 4.62
CA GLU A 95 -25.80 -6.95 4.65
C GLU A 95 -24.64 -6.10 4.13
N LYS A 96 -24.82 -5.36 3.03
CA LYS A 96 -23.82 -4.41 2.53
C LYS A 96 -23.57 -3.29 3.55
N GLY A 97 -24.62 -2.72 4.12
CA GLY A 97 -24.54 -1.67 5.14
C GLY A 97 -23.83 -2.14 6.41
N LYS A 98 -24.06 -3.38 6.84
CA LYS A 98 -23.34 -4.00 7.97
C LYS A 98 -21.85 -4.14 7.69
N ALA A 99 -21.46 -4.59 6.49
CA ALA A 99 -20.05 -4.67 6.10
C ALA A 99 -19.38 -3.29 6.12
N GLU A 100 -20.04 -2.27 5.58
CA GLU A 100 -19.57 -0.88 5.60
C GLU A 100 -19.48 -0.32 7.03
N PHE A 101 -20.48 -0.61 7.88
CA PHE A 101 -20.48 -0.21 9.29
C PHE A 101 -19.29 -0.80 10.04
N MET A 102 -19.02 -2.10 9.85
CA MET A 102 -17.87 -2.77 10.45
C MET A 102 -16.54 -2.19 9.97
N LEU A 103 -16.47 -1.73 8.72
CA LEU A 103 -15.23 -1.15 8.19
C LEU A 103 -14.99 0.29 8.68
N LYS A 104 -16.04 1.11 8.73
CA LYS A 104 -15.91 2.57 8.86
C LYS A 104 -16.41 3.14 10.18
N CYS A 105 -17.35 2.47 10.84
CA CYS A 105 -18.12 3.05 11.95
C CYS A 105 -17.88 2.34 13.29
N MET A 106 -17.61 1.03 13.28
CA MET A 106 -17.48 0.23 14.51
C MET A 106 -16.41 0.74 15.48
N ALA A 107 -15.36 1.38 14.95
CA ALA A 107 -14.27 1.91 15.77
C ALA A 107 -14.77 2.93 16.80
N CYS A 108 -15.81 3.70 16.45
CA CYS A 108 -16.43 4.68 17.35
C CYS A 108 -17.69 4.15 18.02
N HIS A 109 -18.49 3.35 17.31
CA HIS A 109 -19.84 2.96 17.73
C HIS A 109 -19.95 1.52 18.25
N GLY A 110 -18.85 0.76 18.31
CA GLY A 110 -18.86 -0.65 18.73
C GLY A 110 -19.31 -1.62 17.63
N ASP A 111 -18.97 -2.89 17.79
CA ASP A 111 -19.25 -3.99 16.84
C ASP A 111 -20.75 -4.31 16.68
N LYS A 112 -21.57 -3.91 17.65
CA LYS A 112 -23.03 -4.03 17.64
C LYS A 112 -23.72 -2.67 17.57
N ALA A 113 -22.98 -1.62 17.21
CA ALA A 113 -23.45 -0.24 17.21
C ALA A 113 -23.95 0.26 18.60
N GLN A 114 -23.52 -0.42 19.67
CA GLN A 114 -23.93 -0.20 21.06
C GLN A 114 -23.32 1.05 21.72
N GLY A 115 -22.45 1.75 21.00
CA GLY A 115 -21.70 2.90 21.49
C GLY A 115 -20.40 2.51 22.20
N LEU A 116 -19.39 3.35 22.04
CA LEU A 116 -18.12 3.32 22.77
C LEU A 116 -17.72 4.76 23.10
N ILE A 117 -16.96 5.38 22.18
CA ILE A 117 -16.68 6.81 22.21
C ILE A 117 -17.73 7.62 21.43
N GLY A 118 -18.30 7.00 20.40
CA GLY A 118 -19.51 7.48 19.73
C GLY A 118 -20.78 6.97 20.43
N PRO A 119 -21.94 7.61 20.20
CA PRO A 119 -23.21 7.22 20.81
C PRO A 119 -23.65 5.81 20.41
N ASN A 120 -24.58 5.25 21.19
CA ASN A 120 -25.34 4.08 20.76
C ASN A 120 -26.20 4.46 19.55
N LEU A 121 -26.30 3.58 18.56
CA LEU A 121 -27.11 3.75 17.35
C LEU A 121 -28.27 2.75 17.28
N THR A 122 -28.53 2.05 18.38
CA THR A 122 -29.57 1.02 18.54
C THR A 122 -30.51 1.30 19.69
N ASP A 123 -30.39 2.47 20.33
CA ASP A 123 -31.30 2.97 21.34
C ASP A 123 -32.54 3.66 20.72
N ASP A 124 -33.53 3.97 21.57
CA ASP A 124 -34.84 4.57 21.21
C ASP A 124 -34.80 6.11 21.15
#